data_AF-A3YU73-F1
#
_entry.id   AF-A3YU73-F1
#
_cell.length_a   1.000
_cell.length_b   1.000
_cell.length_c   1.000
_cell.angle_alpha   90.00
_cell.angle_beta   90.00
_cell.angle_gamma   90.00
#
_symmetry.space_group_name_H-M   'P 1'
#
loop_
_entity.id
_entity.type
_entity.pdbx_description
1 polymer ?
#
loop_
_entity_poly.entity_id
_entity_poly.type
_entity_poly.pdbx_seq_one_letter_code
_entity_poly.pdbx_strand_id
1 'polypeptide(L)'
;MSDHNDQKLSPREMIRAHAGILLQLATTISAVVIAASLVPMARQAKLWEACHDTSVKWHVDNITGDTKDVHQAWATRFCNGGSLRPRE
;
A
#
# COMPACT_ATOMS: atom_id res chain seq x y z
N MET A 1 26.51 54.12 -9.55
CA MET A 1 25.32 53.26 -9.65
C MET A 1 25.48 52.22 -8.56
N SER A 2 25.14 52.61 -7.33
CA SER A 2 25.39 51.83 -6.12
C SER A 2 24.12 51.84 -5.31
N ASP A 3 23.40 50.73 -5.33
CA ASP A 3 22.43 50.37 -4.29
C ASP A 3 22.19 48.86 -4.33
N HIS A 4 23.26 48.09 -4.09
CA HIS A 4 23.09 46.74 -3.55
C HIS A 4 23.01 46.92 -2.04
N ASN A 5 21.84 47.36 -1.59
CA ASN A 5 21.56 47.45 -0.17
C ASN A 5 21.74 46.04 0.42
N ASP A 6 22.65 45.92 1.39
CA ASP A 6 22.89 44.77 2.26
C ASP A 6 21.66 44.49 3.16
N GLN A 7 20.49 44.42 2.54
CA GLN A 7 19.22 44.28 3.23
C GLN A 7 19.02 42.80 3.51
N LYS A 8 19.66 42.34 4.60
CA LYS A 8 19.41 41.02 5.19
C LYS A 8 17.91 40.87 5.38
N LEU A 9 17.30 39.94 4.64
CA LEU A 9 15.90 39.57 4.81
C LEU A 9 15.63 39.32 6.29
N SER A 10 14.56 39.92 6.79
CA SER A 10 14.05 39.59 8.11
C SER A 10 13.79 38.07 8.15
N PRO A 11 14.04 37.39 9.29
CA PRO A 11 13.81 35.95 9.41
C PRO A 11 12.41 35.52 8.94
N ARG A 12 11.40 36.39 9.11
CA ARG A 12 10.02 36.13 8.66
C ARG A 12 9.86 36.16 7.13
N GLU A 13 10.57 37.05 6.45
CA GLU A 13 10.52 37.17 4.99
C GLU A 13 11.27 36.01 4.33
N MET A 14 12.36 35.57 4.94
CA MET A 14 13.09 34.37 4.52
C MET A 14 12.23 33.11 4.61
N ILE A 15 11.50 32.93 5.71
CA ILE A 15 10.56 31.81 5.89
C ILE A 15 9.45 31.88 4.83
N ARG A 16 8.84 33.05 4.61
CA ARG A 16 7.76 33.20 3.62
C ARG A 16 8.23 32.91 2.18
N ALA A 17 9.47 33.28 1.84
CA ALA A 17 10.04 33.00 0.53
C ALA A 17 10.28 31.50 0.27
N HIS A 18 10.62 30.73 1.29
CA HIS A 18 10.97 29.31 1.16
C HIS A 18 9.87 28.34 1.58
N ALA A 19 8.85 28.80 2.33
CA ALA A 19 7.78 27.94 2.84
C ALA A 19 7.04 27.19 1.72
N GLY A 20 6.74 27.85 0.60
CA GLY A 20 6.09 27.20 -0.55
C GLY A 20 6.96 26.12 -1.18
N ILE A 21 8.26 26.39 -1.34
CA ILE A 21 9.23 25.46 -1.90
C ILE A 21 9.41 24.25 -0.96
N LEU A 22 9.55 24.50 0.34
CA LEU A 22 9.67 23.44 1.35
C LEU A 22 8.43 22.56 1.41
N LEU A 23 7.23 23.15 1.30
CA LEU A 23 5.97 22.41 1.27
C LEU A 23 5.85 21.54 0.01
N GLN A 24 6.22 22.08 -1.16
CA GLN A 24 6.24 21.32 -2.41
C GLN A 24 7.26 20.17 -2.34
N LEU A 25 8.43 20.42 -1.77
CA LEU A 25 9.44 19.38 -1.57
C LEU A 25 8.92 18.28 -0.63
N ALA A 26 8.36 18.67 0.51
CA ALA A 26 7.81 17.73 1.48
C ALA A 26 6.69 16.87 0.86
N THR A 27 5.74 17.49 0.18
CA THR A 27 4.63 16.78 -0.49
C THR A 27 5.14 15.82 -1.57
N THR A 28 6.12 16.22 -2.38
CA THR A 28 6.71 15.36 -3.41
C THR A 28 7.43 14.16 -2.80
N ILE A 29 8.23 14.39 -1.75
CA ILE A 29 8.91 13.31 -1.02
C ILE A 29 7.89 12.36 -0.41
N SER A 30 6.85 12.89 0.26
CA SER A 30 5.77 12.07 0.81
C SER A 30 5.08 11.24 -0.28
N ALA A 31 4.77 11.82 -1.44
CA ALA A 31 4.16 11.10 -2.56
C ALA A 31 5.05 9.95 -3.07
N VAL A 32 6.36 10.17 -3.19
CA VAL A 32 7.33 9.14 -3.59
C VAL A 32 7.38 8.01 -2.56
N VAL A 33 7.41 8.34 -1.26
CA VAL A 33 7.43 7.33 -0.18
C VAL A 33 6.15 6.51 -0.17
N ILE A 34 4.99 7.14 -0.36
CA ILE A 34 3.70 6.44 -0.46
C ILE A 34 3.71 5.50 -1.67
N ALA A 35 4.11 5.99 -2.85
CA ALA A 35 4.18 5.19 -4.05
C ALA A 35 5.14 3.99 -3.89
N ALA A 36 6.30 4.20 -3.28
CA ALA A 36 7.26 3.13 -2.99
C ALA A 36 6.68 2.08 -2.02
N SER A 37 5.96 2.53 -1.00
CA SER A 37 5.32 1.64 -0.01
C SER A 37 4.17 0.81 -0.59
N LEU A 38 3.51 1.30 -1.65
CA LEU A 38 2.44 0.57 -2.34
C LEU A 38 2.97 -0.61 -3.17
N VAL A 39 4.23 -0.59 -3.61
CA VAL A 39 4.82 -1.68 -4.41
C VAL A 39 4.76 -3.04 -3.70
N PRO A 40 5.27 -3.20 -2.47
CA PRO A 40 5.18 -4.48 -1.76
C PRO A 40 3.72 -4.86 -1.44
N MET A 41 2.84 -3.90 -1.15
CA MET A 41 1.42 -4.18 -0.91
C MET A 41 0.74 -4.76 -2.17
N ALA A 42 1.00 -4.19 -3.34
CA ALA A 42 0.49 -4.70 -4.61
C ALA A 42 1.02 -6.11 -4.93
N ARG A 43 2.30 -6.37 -4.64
CA ARG A 43 2.89 -7.71 -4.79
C ARG A 43 2.20 -8.72 -3.87
N GLN A 44 1.99 -8.36 -2.61
CA GLN A 44 1.31 -9.22 -1.65
C GLN A 44 -0.14 -9.50 -2.05
N ALA A 45 -0.87 -8.48 -2.50
CA ALA A 45 -2.24 -8.64 -3.01
C ALA A 45 -2.29 -9.61 -4.20
N LYS A 46 -1.36 -9.47 -5.16
CA LYS A 46 -1.26 -10.38 -6.31
C LYS A 46 -0.97 -11.83 -5.90
N LEU A 47 -0.08 -12.02 -4.93
CA LEU A 47 0.24 -13.37 -4.41
C LEU A 47 -0.97 -13.98 -3.69
N TRP A 48 -1.70 -13.17 -2.92
CA TRP A 48 -2.90 -13.60 -2.24
C TRP A 48 -4.01 -13.99 -3.24
N GLU A 49 -4.23 -13.19 -4.28
CA GLU A 49 -5.20 -13.49 -5.35
C GLU A 49 -4.86 -14.80 -6.06
N ALA A 50 -3.59 -14.99 -6.44
CA ALA A 50 -3.13 -16.23 -7.06
C ALA A 50 -3.32 -17.45 -6.14
N CYS A 51 -3.05 -17.30 -4.83
CA CYS A 51 -3.33 -18.34 -3.84
C CYS A 51 -4.83 -18.65 -3.79
N HIS A 52 -5.66 -17.61 -3.65
CA HIS A 52 -7.11 -17.75 -3.49
C HIS A 52 -7.72 -18.49 -4.68
N ASP A 53 -7.42 -18.07 -5.90
CA ASP A 53 -8.01 -18.68 -7.10
C ASP A 53 -7.56 -20.14 -7.29
N THR A 54 -6.28 -20.41 -7.04
CA THR A 54 -5.74 -21.78 -7.08
C THR A 54 -6.40 -22.66 -6.02
N SER A 55 -6.57 -22.14 -4.81
CA SER A 55 -7.20 -22.84 -3.69
C SER A 55 -8.68 -23.09 -3.94
N VAL A 56 -9.45 -22.11 -4.43
CA VAL A 56 -10.86 -22.32 -4.80
C VAL A 56 -10.98 -23.41 -5.85
N LYS A 57 -10.15 -23.35 -6.91
CA LYS A 57 -10.16 -24.36 -7.96
C LYS A 57 -9.85 -25.75 -7.41
N TRP A 58 -8.78 -25.88 -6.64
CA TRP A 58 -8.41 -27.15 -6.00
C TRP A 58 -9.55 -27.70 -5.13
N HIS A 59 -10.21 -26.85 -4.35
CA HIS A 59 -11.26 -27.29 -3.43
C HIS A 59 -12.54 -27.70 -4.15
N VAL A 60 -12.92 -27.01 -5.23
CA VAL A 60 -14.03 -27.40 -6.12
C VAL A 60 -13.75 -28.76 -6.76
N ASP A 61 -12.51 -28.99 -7.20
CA ASP A 61 -12.13 -30.22 -7.91
C ASP A 61 -11.99 -31.44 -6.95
N ASN A 62 -11.71 -31.22 -5.67
CA ASN A 62 -11.37 -32.29 -4.72
C ASN A 62 -12.44 -32.55 -3.64
N ILE A 63 -13.31 -31.58 -3.34
CA ILE A 63 -14.31 -31.71 -2.26
C ILE A 63 -15.72 -31.60 -2.84
N THR A 64 -16.47 -32.69 -2.74
CA THR A 64 -17.85 -32.80 -3.24
C THR A 64 -18.87 -32.50 -2.15
N GLY A 65 -19.95 -31.81 -2.50
CA GLY A 65 -21.09 -31.55 -1.60
C GLY A 65 -21.05 -30.18 -0.90
N ASP A 66 -19.93 -29.47 -1.01
CA ASP A 66 -19.79 -28.11 -0.51
C ASP A 66 -20.40 -27.08 -1.48
N THR A 67 -20.84 -25.95 -0.92
CA THR A 67 -21.34 -24.83 -1.71
C THR A 67 -20.20 -23.93 -2.18
N LYS A 68 -20.47 -23.10 -3.19
CA LYS A 68 -19.52 -22.08 -3.68
C LYS A 68 -18.96 -21.21 -2.55
N ASP A 69 -19.82 -20.82 -1.60
CA ASP A 69 -19.42 -19.96 -0.47
C ASP A 69 -18.45 -20.69 0.48
N VAL A 70 -18.64 -22.01 0.67
CA VAL A 70 -17.73 -22.83 1.48
C VAL A 70 -16.36 -22.93 0.82
N HIS A 71 -16.30 -23.14 -0.49
CA HIS A 71 -15.05 -23.16 -1.24
C HIS A 71 -14.27 -21.85 -1.11
N GLN A 72 -14.96 -20.71 -1.22
CA GLN A 72 -14.36 -19.37 -1.07
C GLN A 72 -13.90 -19.10 0.37
N ALA A 73 -14.72 -19.45 1.37
CA ALA A 73 -14.39 -19.28 2.77
C ALA A 73 -13.18 -20.14 3.17
N TRP A 74 -13.11 -21.38 2.67
CA TRP A 74 -11.95 -22.25 2.87
C TRP A 74 -10.68 -21.66 2.25
N ALA A 75 -10.73 -21.24 0.98
CA ALA A 75 -9.57 -20.68 0.28
C ALA A 75 -9.06 -19.42 0.98
N THR A 76 -9.97 -18.55 1.42
CA THR A 76 -9.64 -17.35 2.21
C THR A 76 -8.93 -17.72 3.51
N ARG A 77 -9.42 -18.71 4.27
CA ARG A 77 -8.77 -19.13 5.52
C ARG A 77 -7.41 -19.75 5.25
N PHE A 78 -7.28 -20.59 4.24
CA PHE A 78 -6.03 -21.23 3.86
C PHE A 78 -4.96 -20.20 3.47
N CYS A 79 -5.27 -19.26 2.58
CA CYS A 79 -4.34 -18.23 2.12
C CYS A 79 -3.97 -17.20 3.21
N ASN A 80 -4.76 -17.11 4.28
CA ASN A 80 -4.45 -16.29 5.47
C ASN A 80 -3.69 -17.06 6.56
N GLY A 81 -3.18 -18.26 6.27
CA GLY A 81 -2.41 -19.08 7.22
C GLY A 81 -3.26 -19.85 8.24
N GLY A 82 -4.56 -19.97 7.99
CA GLY A 82 -5.46 -20.78 8.80
C GLY A 82 -5.18 -22.28 8.67
N SER A 83 -5.28 -23.02 9.77
CA SER A 83 -5.14 -24.48 9.76
C SER A 83 -6.28 -25.15 8.99
N LEU A 84 -5.94 -26.16 8.17
CA LEU A 84 -6.85 -26.93 7.32
C LEU A 84 -7.85 -27.83 8.06
N ARG A 85 -7.78 -27.94 9.39
CA ARG A 85 -8.69 -28.84 10.10
C ARG A 85 -10.10 -28.23 10.23
N PRO A 86 -11.15 -28.97 9.86
CA PRO A 86 -12.49 -28.68 10.34
C PRO A 86 -12.46 -28.66 11.87
N ARG A 87 -13.28 -27.79 12.47
CA ARG A 87 -13.53 -27.81 13.91
C ARG A 87 -14.12 -29.19 14.23
N GLU A 88 -13.41 -29.99 15.04
CA GLU A 88 -13.93 -31.25 15.60
C GLU A 88 -15.17 -31.02 16.45
#